data_AF-A0A0B2QIW1-F1
#
_entry.id   AF-A0A0B2QIW1-F1
#
_cell.length_a   1.000
_cell.length_b   1.000
_cell.length_c   1.000
_cell.angle_alpha   90.00
_cell.angle_beta   90.00
_cell.angle_gamma   90.00
#
_symmetry.space_group_name_H-M   'P 1'
#
loop_
_entity.id
_entity.type
_entity.pdbx_description
1 polymer ?
#
loop_
_entity_poly.entity_id
_entity_poly.type
_entity_poly.pdbx_seq_one_letter_code
_entity_poly.pdbx_strand_id
1 'polypeptide(L)'
;MDFEGRSDGRSIKNILSHVAPLKLVLVHGSAEATEHLKQHCLKHVCPHVYAPQIEETIDVTSDLCAYKVQLSEKLMSNVLFKKLGDYEIAWVDAVVGKTENDPLSLLPVSGAAPPHKSVLVGDLKLADIKQFLSSMGVQVEFAGGALRCGEYVTLRKVGDASQKASASSEHLVVVLVLSK
;
A
#
# COMPACT_ATOMS: atom_id res chain seq x y z
N MET A 1 -23.92 37.35 2.52
CA MET A 1 -23.85 36.30 1.49
C MET A 1 -22.44 36.32 0.95
N ASP A 2 -21.70 35.24 1.13
CA ASP A 2 -20.33 35.11 0.63
C ASP A 2 -20.37 34.58 -0.80
N PHE A 3 -20.00 35.43 -1.77
CA PHE A 3 -20.02 35.10 -3.21
C PHE A 3 -18.62 34.77 -3.75
N GLU A 4 -17.69 34.43 -2.87
CA GLU A 4 -16.27 34.26 -3.23
C GLU A 4 -16.01 32.93 -3.95
N GLY A 5 -16.95 31.98 -3.94
CA GLY A 5 -16.83 30.70 -4.63
C GLY A 5 -15.69 29.81 -4.12
N ARG A 6 -15.15 30.09 -2.93
CA ARG A 6 -14.03 29.34 -2.34
C ARG A 6 -14.52 28.08 -1.64
N SER A 7 -13.75 27.01 -1.78
CA SER A 7 -13.98 25.75 -1.07
C SER A 7 -13.88 25.98 0.43
N ASP A 8 -14.92 25.61 1.16
CA ASP A 8 -14.93 25.65 2.61
C ASP A 8 -14.04 24.55 3.21
N GLY A 9 -13.70 24.70 4.49
CA GLY A 9 -12.82 23.76 5.19
C GLY A 9 -13.35 22.32 5.25
N ARG A 10 -14.66 22.09 5.16
CA ARG A 10 -15.23 20.73 5.12
C ARG A 10 -15.11 20.12 3.73
N SER A 11 -15.36 20.91 2.68
CA SER A 11 -15.17 20.48 1.29
C SER A 11 -13.72 20.11 1.00
N ILE A 12 -12.74 20.94 1.43
CA ILE A 12 -11.31 20.63 1.23
C ILE A 12 -10.92 19.34 1.94
N LYS A 13 -11.39 19.12 3.17
CA LYS A 13 -11.13 17.88 3.91
C LYS A 13 -11.68 16.66 3.18
N ASN A 14 -12.90 16.77 2.65
CA ASN A 14 -13.54 15.67 1.93
C ASN A 14 -12.82 15.35 0.61
N ILE A 15 -12.36 16.37 -0.11
CA ILE A 15 -11.56 16.20 -1.33
C ILE A 15 -10.24 15.51 -1.00
N LEU A 16 -9.53 15.98 0.04
CA LEU A 16 -8.25 15.42 0.45
C LEU A 16 -8.37 13.96 0.91
N SER A 17 -9.45 13.58 1.59
CA SER A 17 -9.69 12.18 1.96
C SER A 17 -9.94 11.29 0.75
N HIS A 18 -10.54 11.82 -0.32
CA HIS A 18 -10.81 11.06 -1.54
C HIS A 18 -9.60 10.96 -2.48
N VAL A 19 -8.81 12.04 -2.58
CA VAL A 19 -7.63 12.10 -3.46
C VAL A 19 -6.44 11.37 -2.86
N ALA A 20 -6.30 11.35 -1.53
CA ALA A 20 -5.21 10.70 -0.80
C ALA A 20 -3.81 10.97 -1.41
N PRO A 21 -3.39 12.24 -1.52
CA PRO A 21 -2.11 12.60 -2.13
C PRO A 21 -0.91 12.07 -1.32
N LEU A 22 0.17 11.66 -1.99
CA LEU A 22 1.39 11.18 -1.33
C LEU A 22 2.18 12.29 -0.63
N LYS A 23 2.16 13.50 -1.21
CA LYS A 23 2.78 14.72 -0.70
C LYS A 23 1.80 15.89 -0.89
N LEU A 24 1.63 16.71 0.14
CA LEU A 24 0.70 17.85 0.14
C LEU A 24 1.45 19.14 0.50
N VAL A 25 1.25 20.20 -0.27
CA VAL A 25 1.76 21.54 0.05
C VAL A 25 0.57 22.48 0.21
N LEU A 26 0.45 23.08 1.39
CA LEU A 26 -0.59 24.04 1.73
C LEU A 26 -0.06 25.44 1.45
N VAL A 27 -0.63 26.11 0.45
CA VAL A 27 -0.31 27.49 0.10
C VAL A 27 -1.49 28.40 0.41
N HIS A 28 -1.20 29.64 0.77
CA HIS A 28 -2.17 30.73 0.92
C HIS A 28 -3.25 30.49 2.00
N GLY A 29 -3.07 31.09 3.18
CA GLY A 29 -4.02 31.03 4.29
C GLY A 29 -3.52 31.81 5.50
N SER A 30 -4.39 32.10 6.47
CA SER A 30 -3.93 32.59 7.77
C SER A 30 -3.09 31.51 8.45
N ALA A 31 -2.09 31.91 9.25
CA ALA A 31 -1.20 30.97 9.93
C ALA A 31 -1.99 29.94 10.78
N GLU A 32 -3.05 30.39 11.43
CA GLU A 32 -3.94 29.56 12.25
C GLU A 32 -4.71 28.53 11.41
N ALA A 33 -5.24 28.94 10.25
CA ALA A 33 -6.00 28.05 9.38
C ALA A 33 -5.12 26.99 8.72
N THR A 34 -3.94 27.39 8.25
CA THR A 34 -2.98 26.48 7.61
C THR A 34 -2.44 25.45 8.59
N GLU A 35 -2.12 25.85 9.82
CA GLU A 35 -1.66 24.90 10.86
C GLU A 35 -2.77 23.92 11.25
N HIS A 36 -4.00 24.41 11.41
CA HIS A 36 -5.14 23.54 11.71
C HIS A 36 -5.42 22.52 10.59
N LEU A 37 -5.32 22.93 9.32
CA LEU A 37 -5.47 22.04 8.18
C LEU A 37 -4.29 21.04 8.08
N LYS A 38 -3.06 21.50 8.31
CA LYS A 38 -1.85 20.68 8.34
C LYS A 38 -1.97 19.55 9.36
N GLN A 39 -2.38 19.86 10.59
CA GLN A 39 -2.56 18.86 11.65
C GLN A 39 -3.64 17.83 11.30
N HIS A 40 -4.71 18.25 10.62
CA HIS A 40 -5.74 17.34 10.16
C HIS A 40 -5.23 16.41 9.04
N CYS A 41 -4.52 16.96 8.06
CA CYS A 41 -3.98 16.19 6.94
C CYS A 41 -2.91 15.18 7.38
N LEU A 42 -2.06 15.55 8.34
CA LEU A 42 -1.06 14.65 8.91
C LEU A 42 -1.67 13.44 9.63
N LYS A 43 -2.86 13.60 10.23
CA LYS A 43 -3.54 12.53 10.96
C LYS A 43 -4.39 11.63 10.06
N HIS A 44 -5.01 12.19 9.01
CA HIS A 44 -6.06 11.50 8.27
C HIS A 44 -5.80 11.30 6.78
N VAL A 45 -4.82 11.99 6.18
CA VAL A 45 -4.64 12.02 4.72
C VAL A 45 -3.28 11.50 4.31
N CYS A 46 -2.20 12.15 4.75
CA CYS A 46 -0.86 11.82 4.27
C CYS A 46 0.22 12.21 5.29
N PRO A 47 1.35 11.48 5.32
CA PRO A 47 2.45 11.74 6.25
C PRO A 47 3.29 12.98 5.87
N HIS A 48 3.28 13.41 4.61
CA HIS A 48 4.12 14.51 4.11
C HIS A 48 3.27 15.74 3.77
N VAL A 49 3.07 16.62 4.76
CA VAL A 49 2.34 17.88 4.59
C VAL A 49 3.24 19.06 4.90
N TYR A 50 3.40 19.96 3.92
CA TYR A 50 4.22 21.15 4.02
C TYR A 50 3.36 22.41 4.01
N ALA A 51 3.79 23.43 4.74
CA ALA A 51 3.12 24.73 4.82
C ALA A 51 4.19 25.83 4.82
N PRO A 52 4.72 26.21 3.65
CA PRO A 52 5.77 27.22 3.54
C PRO A 52 5.28 28.61 3.95
N GLN A 53 6.17 29.41 4.50
CA GLN A 53 5.98 30.85 4.67
C GLN A 53 6.31 31.61 3.39
N ILE A 54 5.93 32.89 3.34
CA ILE A 54 6.27 33.79 2.22
C ILE A 54 7.80 33.81 2.09
N GLU A 55 8.30 33.63 0.87
CA GLU A 55 9.73 33.52 0.52
C GLU A 55 10.44 32.21 0.96
N GLU A 56 9.72 31.23 1.51
CA GLU A 56 10.29 29.91 1.81
C GLU A 56 10.24 28.98 0.58
N THR A 57 11.36 28.33 0.26
CA THR A 57 11.43 27.32 -0.81
C THR A 57 11.48 25.93 -0.18
N ILE A 58 10.54 25.06 -0.57
CA ILE A 58 10.53 23.66 -0.13
C ILE A 58 10.92 22.79 -1.30
N ASP A 59 11.90 21.92 -1.08
CA ASP A 59 12.18 20.83 -1.99
C ASP A 59 11.20 19.68 -1.76
N VAL A 60 10.29 19.49 -2.73
CA VAL A 60 9.28 18.42 -2.71
C VAL A 60 9.73 17.23 -3.55
N THR A 61 10.97 17.25 -4.07
CA THR A 61 11.51 16.16 -4.89
C THR A 61 11.38 14.84 -4.16
N SER A 62 10.72 13.87 -4.81
CA SER A 62 10.79 12.48 -4.41
C SER A 62 11.80 11.84 -5.34
N ASP A 63 12.80 11.15 -4.80
CA ASP A 63 13.72 10.32 -5.58
C ASP A 63 13.00 9.06 -6.06
N LEU A 64 11.94 9.23 -6.85
CA LEU A 64 11.26 8.18 -7.59
C LEU A 64 11.87 8.18 -8.99
N CYS A 65 13.01 7.52 -9.11
CA CYS A 65 13.62 7.26 -10.39
C CYS A 65 12.73 6.27 -11.16
N ALA A 66 11.74 6.79 -11.88
CA ALA A 66 10.88 6.03 -12.75
C ALA A 66 11.62 5.78 -14.08
N TYR A 67 12.09 4.56 -14.28
CA TYR A 67 12.70 4.16 -15.54
C TYR A 67 11.70 3.35 -16.36
N LYS A 68 11.54 3.72 -17.63
CA LYS A 68 10.81 2.90 -18.58
C LYS A 68 11.74 1.78 -19.05
N VAL A 69 11.42 0.56 -18.64
CA VAL A 69 12.13 -0.66 -19.09
C VAL A 69 11.20 -1.50 -19.96
N GLN A 70 11.75 -2.16 -20.96
CA GLN A 70 11.00 -3.07 -21.82
C GLN A 70 11.19 -4.51 -21.36
N LEU A 71 10.09 -5.24 -21.10
CA LEU A 71 10.19 -6.69 -20.88
C LEU A 71 10.56 -7.38 -22.20
N SER A 72 11.58 -8.24 -22.16
CA SER A 72 11.91 -9.09 -23.30
C SER A 72 10.84 -10.17 -23.52
N GLU A 73 10.61 -10.58 -24.78
CA GLU A 73 9.62 -11.60 -25.12
C GLU A 73 9.87 -12.94 -24.40
N LYS A 74 11.15 -13.31 -24.25
CA LYS A 74 11.58 -14.52 -23.53
C LYS A 74 11.22 -14.50 -22.05
N LEU A 75 11.23 -13.31 -21.43
CA LEU A 75 10.82 -13.15 -20.05
C LEU A 75 9.30 -13.23 -19.97
N MET A 76 8.59 -12.50 -20.83
CA MET A 76 7.13 -12.45 -20.90
C MET A 76 6.51 -13.85 -21.04
N SER A 77 7.10 -14.73 -21.85
CA SER A 77 6.63 -16.11 -22.02
C SER A 77 6.79 -16.99 -20.78
N ASN A 78 7.71 -16.64 -19.87
CA ASN A 78 7.98 -17.39 -18.65
C ASN A 78 7.20 -16.84 -17.44
N VAL A 79 6.56 -15.67 -17.56
CA VAL A 79 5.81 -15.06 -16.47
C VAL A 79 4.52 -15.84 -16.21
N LEU A 80 4.36 -16.33 -14.98
CA LEU A 80 3.16 -17.03 -14.52
C LEU A 80 2.18 -16.03 -13.89
N PHE A 81 1.22 -15.57 -14.69
CA PHE A 81 0.15 -14.70 -14.22
C PHE A 81 -0.87 -15.48 -13.39
N LYS A 82 -1.24 -14.92 -12.23
CA LYS A 82 -2.33 -15.37 -11.37
C LYS A 82 -3.40 -14.28 -11.35
N LYS A 83 -4.65 -14.66 -11.64
CA LYS A 83 -5.79 -13.74 -11.51
C LYS A 83 -6.13 -13.50 -10.05
N LEU A 84 -6.30 -12.22 -9.70
CA LEU A 84 -6.76 -11.72 -8.42
C LEU A 84 -7.85 -10.66 -8.69
N GLY A 85 -9.11 -11.09 -8.61
CA GLY A 85 -10.24 -10.25 -9.00
C GLY A 85 -10.16 -9.87 -10.48
N ASP A 86 -10.16 -8.56 -10.75
CA ASP A 86 -10.04 -7.98 -12.10
C ASP A 86 -8.57 -7.77 -12.54
N TYR A 87 -7.61 -8.11 -11.68
CA TYR A 87 -6.18 -7.89 -11.93
C TYR A 87 -5.42 -9.20 -12.11
N GLU A 88 -4.33 -9.16 -12.85
CA GLU A 88 -3.39 -10.28 -12.98
C GLU A 88 -2.07 -9.91 -12.32
N ILE A 89 -1.61 -10.76 -11.40
CA ILE A 89 -0.37 -10.57 -10.65
C ILE A 89 0.63 -11.67 -11.00
N ALA A 90 1.91 -11.31 -11.09
CA ALA A 90 2.97 -12.28 -11.33
C ALA A 90 4.26 -11.84 -10.65
N TRP A 91 5.07 -12.83 -10.26
CA TRP A 91 6.45 -12.60 -9.86
C TRP A 91 7.35 -12.62 -11.09
N VAL A 92 8.25 -11.64 -11.17
CA VAL A 92 9.19 -11.51 -12.28
C VAL A 92 10.57 -11.19 -11.71
N ASP A 93 11.52 -12.09 -11.94
CA ASP A 93 12.94 -11.80 -11.77
C ASP A 93 13.57 -11.52 -13.12
N ALA A 94 14.32 -10.44 -13.20
CA ALA A 94 15.00 -10.06 -14.43
C ALA A 94 16.31 -9.32 -14.17
N VAL A 95 17.21 -9.41 -15.13
CA VAL A 95 18.43 -8.61 -15.17
C VAL A 95 18.24 -7.48 -16.17
N VAL A 96 18.64 -6.27 -15.80
CA VAL A 96 18.65 -5.12 -16.71
C VAL A 96 19.79 -5.28 -17.70
N GLY A 97 19.44 -5.45 -18.98
CA GLY A 97 20.36 -5.51 -20.11
C GLY A 97 20.17 -4.31 -21.05
N LYS A 98 21.17 -4.10 -21.91
CA LYS A 98 21.03 -3.19 -23.06
C LYS A 98 20.82 -4.05 -24.30
N THR A 99 19.73 -3.81 -25.01
CA THR A 99 19.52 -4.38 -26.35
C THR A 99 20.10 -3.41 -27.38
N GLU A 100 20.49 -3.92 -28.54
CA GLU A 100 21.22 -3.21 -29.60
C GLU A 100 20.50 -1.93 -30.12
N ASN A 101 19.22 -1.76 -29.77
CA ASN A 101 18.34 -0.66 -30.22
C ASN A 101 17.77 0.22 -29.08
N ASP A 102 18.46 0.31 -27.95
CA ASP A 102 18.23 1.31 -26.87
C ASP A 102 16.76 1.47 -26.43
N PRO A 103 16.23 0.45 -25.74
CA PRO A 103 15.88 0.71 -24.35
C PRO A 103 16.48 -0.31 -23.37
N LEU A 104 16.61 0.11 -22.11
CA LEU A 104 16.85 -0.77 -20.96
C LEU A 104 15.83 -1.91 -21.00
N SER A 105 16.28 -3.15 -21.20
CA SER A 105 15.42 -4.31 -21.32
C SER A 105 15.60 -5.26 -20.15
N LEU A 106 14.51 -5.90 -19.74
CA LEU A 106 14.51 -6.93 -18.70
C LEU A 106 14.72 -8.30 -19.35
N LEU A 107 15.88 -8.89 -19.09
CA LEU A 107 16.28 -10.21 -19.57
C LEU A 107 16.01 -11.27 -18.51
N PRO A 108 15.68 -12.52 -18.89
CA PRO A 108 15.50 -13.60 -17.93
C PRO A 108 16.80 -13.88 -17.16
N VAL A 109 16.65 -14.16 -15.87
CA VAL A 109 17.79 -14.56 -15.01
C VAL A 109 18.28 -15.94 -15.45
N SER A 110 19.59 -16.08 -15.69
CA SER A 110 20.21 -17.34 -16.16
C SER A 110 20.37 -18.41 -15.06
N GLY A 111 19.76 -18.22 -13.89
CA GLY A 111 19.89 -19.09 -12.72
C GLY A 111 18.55 -19.31 -12.02
N ALA A 112 18.50 -20.26 -11.08
CA ALA A 112 17.30 -20.50 -10.28
C ALA A 112 16.96 -19.25 -9.47
N ALA A 113 15.79 -18.67 -9.74
CA ALA A 113 15.26 -17.56 -8.97
C ALA A 113 15.19 -17.96 -7.48
N PRO A 114 15.63 -17.09 -6.56
CA PRO A 114 15.43 -17.34 -5.15
C PRO A 114 13.93 -17.44 -4.84
N PRO A 115 13.51 -18.33 -3.91
CA PRO A 115 12.10 -18.49 -3.59
C PRO A 115 11.52 -17.16 -3.09
N HIS A 116 10.50 -16.66 -3.79
CA HIS A 116 9.79 -15.47 -3.36
C HIS A 116 9.05 -15.74 -2.05
N LYS A 117 9.20 -14.83 -1.09
CA LYS A 117 8.34 -14.83 0.11
C LYS A 117 6.90 -14.61 -0.33
N SER A 118 5.96 -15.31 0.29
CA SER A 118 4.53 -15.07 0.05
C SER A 118 4.19 -13.64 0.45
N VAL A 119 3.78 -12.83 -0.52
CA VAL A 119 3.22 -11.49 -0.31
C VAL A 119 1.72 -11.61 -0.45
N LEU A 120 1.00 -11.04 0.52
CA LEU A 120 -0.44 -10.92 0.45
C LEU A 120 -0.79 -9.67 -0.36
N VAL A 121 -1.59 -9.85 -1.41
CA VAL A 121 -2.04 -8.77 -2.28
C VAL A 121 -3.53 -8.58 -2.06
N GLY A 122 -3.93 -7.37 -1.68
CA GLY A 122 -5.32 -6.99 -1.41
C GLY A 122 -5.70 -7.01 0.08
N ASP A 123 -6.95 -6.64 0.35
CA ASP A 123 -7.47 -6.58 1.71
C ASP A 123 -7.86 -7.98 2.21
N LEU A 124 -7.12 -8.48 3.19
CA LEU A 124 -7.52 -9.68 3.92
C LEU A 124 -8.52 -9.32 5.02
N LYS A 125 -9.80 -9.68 4.83
CA LYS A 125 -10.82 -9.57 5.88
C LYS A 125 -10.92 -10.90 6.64
N LEU A 126 -10.90 -10.80 7.98
CA LEU A 126 -11.16 -11.96 8.84
C LEU A 126 -12.54 -12.59 8.58
N ALA A 127 -13.51 -11.80 8.09
CA ALA A 127 -14.83 -12.32 7.72
C ALA A 127 -14.75 -13.34 6.57
N ASP A 128 -13.91 -13.08 5.56
CA ASP A 128 -13.74 -13.96 4.40
C ASP A 128 -13.03 -15.26 4.83
N ILE A 129 -12.04 -15.15 5.72
CA ILE A 129 -11.35 -16.32 6.32
C ILE A 129 -12.34 -17.16 7.14
N LYS A 130 -13.20 -16.53 7.95
CA LYS A 130 -14.25 -17.22 8.70
C LYS A 130 -15.16 -18.00 7.76
N GLN A 131 -15.65 -17.37 6.70
CA GLN A 131 -16.55 -17.99 5.75
C GLN A 131 -15.89 -19.18 5.04
N PHE A 132 -14.62 -19.03 4.65
CA PHE A 132 -13.84 -20.09 4.01
C PHE A 132 -13.61 -21.28 4.95
N LEU A 133 -13.21 -21.05 6.20
CA LEU A 133 -13.00 -22.13 7.16
C LEU A 133 -14.32 -22.81 7.55
N SER A 134 -15.40 -22.05 7.65
CA SER A 134 -16.74 -22.57 7.91
C SER A 134 -17.24 -23.46 6.76
N SER A 135 -16.96 -23.08 5.51
CA SER A 135 -17.35 -23.89 4.34
C SER A 135 -16.56 -25.20 4.24
N MET A 136 -15.35 -25.25 4.82
CA MET A 136 -14.56 -26.48 4.99
C MET A 136 -14.99 -27.32 6.20
N GLY A 137 -16.02 -26.91 6.95
CA GLY A 137 -16.53 -27.65 8.11
C GLY A 137 -15.81 -27.39 9.43
N VAL A 138 -14.93 -26.37 9.49
CA VAL A 138 -14.27 -25.95 10.73
C VAL A 138 -15.21 -25.02 11.50
N GLN A 139 -15.44 -25.29 12.79
CA GLN A 139 -16.18 -24.38 13.67
C GLN A 139 -15.38 -23.09 13.86
N VAL A 140 -15.86 -21.96 13.34
CA VAL A 140 -15.16 -20.68 13.48
C VAL A 140 -16.05 -19.61 14.12
N GLU A 141 -15.56 -19.00 15.21
CA GLU A 141 -16.26 -17.94 15.95
C GLU A 141 -15.38 -16.69 16.08
N PHE A 142 -15.98 -15.50 16.01
CA PHE A 142 -15.29 -14.26 16.32
C PHE A 142 -15.31 -14.05 17.83
N ALA A 143 -14.13 -14.01 18.47
CA ALA A 143 -13.99 -13.76 19.89
C ALA A 143 -12.82 -12.79 20.15
N GLY A 144 -13.08 -11.66 20.82
CA GLY A 144 -12.03 -10.74 21.28
C GLY A 144 -11.11 -10.18 20.18
N GLY A 145 -11.66 -9.90 18.98
CA GLY A 145 -10.88 -9.39 17.84
C GLY A 145 -10.03 -10.45 17.13
N ALA A 146 -10.29 -11.74 17.38
CA ALA A 146 -9.65 -12.86 16.72
C ALA A 146 -10.71 -13.88 16.24
N LEU A 147 -10.32 -14.76 15.30
CA LEU A 147 -11.11 -15.90 14.86
C LEU A 147 -10.67 -17.14 15.63
N ARG A 148 -11.53 -17.68 16.47
CA ARG A 148 -11.30 -18.97 17.11
C ARG A 148 -11.77 -20.07 16.15
N CYS A 149 -10.85 -20.92 15.73
CA CYS A 149 -11.07 -22.04 14.82
C CYS A 149 -10.97 -23.35 15.61
N GLY A 150 -12.10 -24.00 15.85
CA GLY A 150 -12.19 -25.18 16.71
C GLY A 150 -11.88 -24.87 18.18
N GLU A 151 -11.39 -25.87 18.90
CA GLU A 151 -11.14 -25.75 20.34
C GLU A 151 -9.80 -25.08 20.65
N TYR A 152 -8.78 -25.30 19.81
CA TYR A 152 -7.38 -25.02 20.13
C TYR A 152 -6.68 -23.97 19.26
N VAL A 153 -7.31 -23.46 18.20
CA VAL A 153 -6.63 -22.53 17.26
C VAL A 153 -7.30 -21.16 17.31
N THR A 154 -6.50 -20.11 17.44
CA THR A 154 -6.97 -18.72 17.34
C THR A 154 -6.16 -17.97 16.30
N LEU A 155 -6.83 -17.32 15.35
CA LEU A 155 -6.23 -16.50 14.30
C LEU A 155 -6.47 -15.02 14.59
N ARG A 156 -5.41 -14.21 14.56
CA ARG A 156 -5.50 -12.76 14.67
C ARG A 156 -4.71 -12.13 13.54
N LYS A 157 -5.21 -11.04 12.97
CA LYS A 157 -4.41 -10.20 12.07
C LYS A 157 -3.35 -9.48 12.91
N VAL A 158 -2.08 -9.82 12.72
CA VAL A 158 -0.97 -9.06 13.29
C VAL A 158 -0.62 -7.96 12.30
N GLY A 159 -0.98 -6.72 12.62
CA GLY A 159 -0.46 -5.54 11.95
C GLY A 159 0.72 -5.03 12.76
N ASP A 160 1.84 -4.73 12.11
CA ASP A 160 3.03 -4.17 12.76
C ASP A 160 2.67 -2.79 13.37
N ALA A 161 2.36 -2.76 14.66
CA ALA A 161 2.03 -1.52 15.36
C ALA A 161 3.28 -0.68 15.73
N SER A 162 4.47 -1.03 15.21
CA SER A 162 5.69 -0.31 15.54
C SER A 162 6.80 -0.44 14.49
N GLN A 163 6.59 0.03 13.26
CA GLN A 163 7.69 0.52 12.44
C GLN A 163 7.34 1.85 11.76
N LYS A 164 8.07 2.90 12.17
CA LYS A 164 8.17 4.16 11.43
C LYS A 164 8.68 3.85 10.01
N ALA A 165 8.01 4.42 9.02
CA ALA A 165 8.50 4.76 7.69
C ALA A 165 9.56 3.80 7.10
N SER A 166 9.10 2.75 6.42
CA SER A 166 9.74 2.30 5.19
C SER A 166 8.71 1.51 4.39
N ALA A 167 8.74 1.62 3.06
CA ALA A 167 7.97 0.77 2.19
C ALA A 167 8.50 -0.67 2.36
N SER A 168 7.94 -1.42 3.29
CA SER A 168 8.25 -2.81 3.52
C SER A 168 6.94 -3.58 3.56
N SER A 169 6.90 -4.60 2.73
CA SER A 169 5.80 -5.56 2.56
C SER A 169 5.13 -5.87 3.90
N GLU A 170 3.82 -5.65 4.00
CA GLU A 170 3.06 -6.00 5.20
C GLU A 170 3.23 -7.51 5.48
N HIS A 171 4.09 -7.82 6.43
CA HIS A 171 4.35 -9.19 6.88
C HIS A 171 3.18 -9.66 7.73
N LEU A 172 2.24 -10.38 7.12
CA LEU A 172 1.12 -10.97 7.82
C LEU A 172 1.56 -12.30 8.45
N VAL A 173 2.03 -12.24 9.70
CA VAL A 173 2.34 -13.43 10.50
C VAL A 173 1.02 -13.98 11.07
N VAL A 174 0.52 -15.07 10.47
CA VAL A 174 -0.58 -15.84 11.06
C VAL A 174 -0.02 -16.70 12.19
N VAL A 175 -0.11 -16.20 13.41
CA VAL A 175 0.29 -16.97 14.60
C VAL A 175 -0.81 -17.98 14.91
N LEU A 176 -0.56 -19.24 14.61
CA LEU A 176 -1.36 -20.37 15.10
C LEU A 176 -0.99 -20.62 16.57
N VAL A 177 -1.72 -20.00 17.50
CA VAL A 177 -1.59 -20.36 18.91
C VAL A 177 -2.36 -21.65 19.12
N LEU A 178 -1.65 -22.76 19.27
CA LEU A 178 -2.19 -24.03 19.76
C LEU A 178 -2.25 -23.94 21.29
N SER A 179 -3.43 -23.65 21.84
CA SER A 179 -3.66 -23.77 23.28
C SER A 179 -3.73 -25.25 23.65
N LYS A 180 -2.96 -25.66 24.66
CA LYS A 180 -2.88 -27.04 25.15
C LYS A 180 -4.00 -27.34 26.14
#